data_AF-A0A4Q0NT84-F1
#
_entry.id   AF-A0A4Q0NT84-F1
#
_cell.length_a   1.000
_cell.length_b   1.000
_cell.length_c   1.000
_cell.angle_alpha   90.00
_cell.angle_beta   90.00
_cell.angle_gamma   90.00
#
_symmetry.space_group_name_H-M   'P 1'
#
loop_
_entity.id
_entity.type
_entity.pdbx_description
1 polymer ?
#
loop_
_entity_poly.entity_id
_entity_poly.type
_entity_poly.pdbx_seq_one_letter_code
_entity_poly.pdbx_strand_id
1 'polypeptide(L)'
;MVIIASIFVFCIAAIFRLLDNSANILISSGISVSPFYLSEEEIKEQMLKIENRKMRKKLKRTLVFQKLHKIFLVLAIFTFLAGIVYEFINPTLVTLL
;
A
#
# COMPACT_ATOMS: atom_id res chain seq x y z
N MET A 1 -18.99 -8.53 12.63
CA MET A 1 -18.82 -7.29 11.81
C MET A 1 -17.37 -6.80 11.69
N VAL A 2 -16.53 -6.89 12.73
CA VAL A 2 -15.16 -6.35 12.73
C VAL A 2 -14.25 -7.01 11.68
N ILE A 3 -14.43 -8.31 11.42
CA ILE A 3 -13.71 -9.02 10.34
C ILE A 3 -14.03 -8.41 8.96
N ILE A 4 -15.29 -8.06 8.69
CA ILE A 4 -15.69 -7.41 7.43
C ILE A 4 -15.01 -6.04 7.31
N ALA A 5 -14.91 -5.29 8.41
CA ALA A 5 -14.19 -4.02 8.42
C ALA A 5 -12.70 -4.20 8.05
N SER A 6 -12.04 -5.27 8.51
CA SER A 6 -10.65 -5.55 8.12
C SER A 6 -10.48 -5.77 6.61
N ILE A 7 -11.44 -6.43 5.96
CA ILE A 7 -11.45 -6.62 4.50
C ILE A 7 -11.57 -5.26 3.80
N PHE A 8 -12.45 -4.38 4.27
CA PHE A 8 -12.59 -3.04 3.71
C PHE A 8 -11.30 -2.22 3.84
N VAL A 9 -10.65 -2.25 5.01
CA VAL A 9 -9.36 -1.59 5.24
C VAL A 9 -8.27 -2.18 4.34
N PHE A 10 -8.28 -3.49 4.11
CA PHE A 10 -7.37 -4.16 3.17
C PHE A 10 -7.61 -3.71 1.72
N CYS A 11 -8.87 -3.57 1.29
CA CYS A 11 -9.19 -3.03 -0.04
C CYS A 11 -8.62 -1.62 -0.24
N ILE A 12 -8.71 -0.75 0.79
CA ILE A 12 -8.08 0.58 0.76
C ILE A 12 -6.56 0.45 0.60
N ALA A 13 -5.91 -0.45 1.33
CA ALA A 13 -4.48 -0.71 1.16
C ALA A 13 -4.16 -1.15 -0.27
N ALA A 14 -4.96 -2.04 -0.86
CA ALA A 14 -4.79 -2.52 -2.23
C ALA A 14 -4.92 -1.39 -3.26
N ILE A 15 -5.85 -0.45 -3.08
CA ILE A 15 -5.99 0.73 -3.94
C ILE A 15 -4.71 1.58 -3.91
N PHE A 16 -4.14 1.85 -2.73
CA PHE A 16 -2.88 2.59 -2.65
C PHE A 16 -1.72 1.88 -3.34
N ARG A 17 -1.70 0.54 -3.31
CA ARG A 17 -0.73 -0.27 -4.06
C ARG A 17 -0.93 -0.17 -5.57
N LEU A 18 -2.17 -0.10 -6.05
CA LEU A 18 -2.46 0.07 -7.48
C LEU A 18 -2.16 1.50 -7.98
N LEU A 19 -2.28 2.50 -7.10
CA LEU A 19 -1.91 3.89 -7.40
C LEU A 19 -0.38 4.09 -7.46
N ASP A 20 0.40 3.15 -6.95
CA ASP A 20 1.84 3.13 -7.11
C ASP A 20 2.21 2.79 -8.56
N ASN A 21 2.60 3.81 -9.31
CA ASN A 21 3.10 3.68 -10.68
C ASN A 21 4.59 4.06 -10.83
N SER A 22 5.37 3.90 -9.75
CA SER A 22 6.80 4.28 -9.70
C SER A 22 7.62 3.64 -10.82
N ALA A 23 7.49 2.31 -11.02
CA ALA A 23 8.17 1.57 -12.06
C ALA A 23 7.88 2.12 -13.45
N ASN A 24 6.59 2.37 -13.76
CA ASN A 24 6.19 2.92 -15.06
C ASN A 24 6.76 4.33 -15.28
N ILE A 25 6.79 5.19 -14.25
CA ILE A 25 7.39 6.53 -14.36
C ILE A 25 8.88 6.43 -14.72
N LEU A 26 9.63 5.55 -14.05
CA LEU A 26 11.07 5.39 -14.25
C LEU A 26 11.40 4.77 -15.62
N ILE A 27 10.68 3.71 -16.01
CA ILE A 27 10.84 3.06 -17.31
C ILE A 27 10.52 4.04 -18.44
N SER A 28 9.42 4.81 -18.33
CA SER A 28 9.04 5.81 -19.35
C SER A 28 10.06 6.93 -19.53
N SER A 29 10.98 7.09 -18.58
CA SER A 29 12.06 8.07 -18.62
C SER A 29 13.43 7.50 -19.01
N GLY A 30 13.48 6.23 -19.45
CA GLY A 30 14.71 5.56 -19.85
C GLY A 30 15.55 5.04 -18.68
N ILE A 31 15.03 5.07 -17.46
CA ILE A 31 15.71 4.52 -16.29
C ILE A 31 15.32 3.05 -16.17
N SER A 32 16.30 2.17 -16.39
CA SER A 32 16.13 0.72 -16.24
C SER A 32 16.00 0.36 -14.76
N VAL A 33 14.80 -0.02 -14.36
CA VAL A 33 14.48 -0.53 -13.02
C VAL A 33 13.65 -1.80 -13.13
N SER A 34 13.52 -2.53 -12.03
CA SER A 34 12.60 -3.68 -11.99
C SER A 34 11.19 -3.22 -12.40
N PRO A 35 10.50 -3.93 -13.30
CA PRO A 35 9.11 -3.63 -13.63
C PRO A 35 8.16 -3.93 -12.46
N PHE A 36 8.64 -4.65 -11.45
CA PHE A 36 7.90 -4.95 -10.24
C PHE A 36 8.09 -3.87 -9.16
N TYR A 37 7.19 -3.87 -8.18
CA TYR A 37 7.19 -2.97 -7.03
C TYR A 37 8.60 -2.54 -6.58
N LEU A 38 8.93 -1.26 -6.77
CA LEU A 38 10.21 -0.71 -6.32
C LEU A 38 10.17 -0.40 -4.83
N SER A 39 11.30 -0.62 -4.16
CA SER A 39 11.46 -0.19 -2.78
C SER A 39 11.50 1.34 -2.66
N GLU A 40 11.09 1.86 -1.50
CA GLU A 40 11.20 3.30 -1.21
C GLU A 40 12.64 3.81 -1.32
N GLU A 41 13.62 2.98 -1.00
CA GLU A 41 15.05 3.29 -1.03
C GLU A 41 15.53 3.44 -2.47
N GLU A 42 15.17 2.48 -3.33
CA GLU A 42 15.52 2.51 -4.75
C GLU A 42 14.88 3.71 -5.46
N ILE A 43 13.61 4.03 -5.16
CA ILE A 43 12.95 5.24 -5.70
C ILE A 43 13.70 6.50 -5.25
N LYS A 44 14.10 6.59 -3.97
CA LYS A 44 14.85 7.75 -3.46
C LYS A 44 16.22 7.87 -4.13
N GLU A 45 16.92 6.76 -4.33
CA GLU A 45 18.22 6.74 -5.01
C GLU A 45 18.09 7.21 -6.47
N GLN A 46 17.12 6.68 -7.21
CA GLN A 46 16.85 7.09 -8.59
C GLN A 46 16.38 8.56 -8.65
N MET A 47 15.60 9.03 -7.67
CA MET A 47 15.19 10.43 -7.57
C MET A 47 16.34 11.43 -7.36
N LEU A 48 17.50 11.01 -6.84
CA LEU A 48 18.68 11.86 -6.73
C LEU A 48 19.37 12.06 -8.08
N LYS A 49 19.24 11.08 -8.98
CA LYS A 49 19.83 11.09 -10.34
C LYS A 49 18.94 11.83 -11.36
N ILE A 50 17.71 12.19 -10.99
CA ILE A 50 16.74 12.86 -11.86
C ILE A 50 16.79 14.39 -11.69
N GLU A 51 17.17 15.10 -12.75
CA GLU A 51 17.13 16.57 -12.80
C GLU A 51 15.72 17.12 -13.04
N ASN A 52 14.84 16.34 -13.68
CA ASN A 52 13.48 16.78 -14.02
C ASN A 52 12.57 16.94 -12.78
N ARG A 53 12.33 18.20 -12.39
CA ARG A 53 11.49 18.57 -11.23
C ARG A 53 10.05 18.03 -11.31
N LYS A 54 9.47 17.91 -12.52
CA LYS A 54 8.10 17.40 -12.71
C LYS A 54 8.03 15.91 -12.40
N MET A 55 9.03 15.15 -12.83
CA MET A 55 9.13 13.72 -12.51
C MET A 55 9.39 13.49 -11.02
N ARG A 56 10.30 14.27 -10.43
CA ARG A 56 10.60 14.19 -8.99
C ARG A 56 9.35 14.39 -8.13
N LYS A 57 8.46 15.30 -8.52
CA LYS A 57 7.15 15.47 -7.86
C LYS A 57 6.25 14.25 -7.99
N LYS A 58 6.18 13.61 -9.17
CA LYS A 58 5.39 12.39 -9.37
C LYS A 58 5.90 11.24 -8.51
N LEU A 59 7.21 10.99 -8.51
CA LEU A 59 7.83 9.95 -7.68
C LEU A 59 7.64 10.21 -6.18
N LYS A 60 7.72 11.47 -5.75
CA LYS A 60 7.42 11.84 -4.36
C LYS A 60 5.97 11.52 -3.97
N ARG A 61 5.01 11.70 -4.88
CA ARG A 61 3.61 11.30 -4.65
C ARG A 61 3.49 9.77 -4.53
N THR A 62 4.22 9.04 -5.35
CA THR A 62 4.24 7.57 -5.29
C THR A 62 4.80 7.05 -3.96
N LEU A 63 5.85 7.67 -3.41
CA LEU A 63 6.34 7.35 -2.06
C LEU A 63 5.26 7.54 -0.98
N VAL A 64 4.39 8.56 -1.12
CA VAL A 64 3.26 8.75 -0.20
C VAL A 64 2.27 7.60 -0.32
N PHE A 65 1.97 7.12 -1.53
CA PHE A 65 1.09 5.97 -1.74
C PHE A 65 1.69 4.68 -1.16
N GLN A 66 2.99 4.44 -1.31
CA GLN A 66 3.67 3.30 -0.67
C GLN A 66 3.57 3.35 0.86
N LYS A 67 3.75 4.54 1.44
CA LYS A 67 3.61 4.74 2.89
C LYS A 67 2.17 4.50 3.36
N LEU A 68 1.18 5.05 2.64
CA LEU A 68 -0.24 4.83 2.95
C LEU A 68 -0.62 3.35 2.82
N HIS A 69 -0.18 2.68 1.75
CA HIS A 69 -0.38 1.24 1.59
C HIS A 69 0.11 0.46 2.82
N LYS A 70 1.35 0.70 3.28
CA LYS A 70 1.89 0.05 4.48
C LYS A 70 1.06 0.35 5.74
N ILE A 71 0.65 1.60 5.94
CA ILE A 71 -0.18 1.99 7.09
C ILE A 71 -1.52 1.24 7.07
N PHE A 72 -2.24 1.26 5.94
CA PHE A 72 -3.53 0.59 5.82
C PHE A 72 -3.40 -0.93 5.86
N LEU A 73 -2.32 -1.50 5.35
CA LEU A 73 -2.06 -2.93 5.45
C LEU A 73 -1.86 -3.37 6.90
N VAL A 74 -1.03 -2.63 7.65
CA VAL A 74 -0.81 -2.88 9.08
C VAL A 74 -2.12 -2.73 9.86
N LEU A 75 -2.89 -1.68 9.58
CA LEU A 75 -4.20 -1.46 10.19
C LEU A 75 -5.19 -2.59 9.88
N ALA A 76 -5.21 -3.11 8.65
CA ALA A 76 -6.05 -4.23 8.26
C ALA A 76 -5.69 -5.49 9.04
N ILE A 77 -4.39 -5.78 9.21
CA ILE A 77 -3.91 -6.93 9.99
C ILE A 77 -4.36 -6.81 11.45
N PHE A 78 -4.14 -5.65 12.07
CA PHE A 78 -4.58 -5.44 13.46
C PHE A 78 -6.09 -5.53 13.61
N THR A 79 -6.85 -4.98 12.67
CA THR A 79 -8.32 -5.05 12.68
C THR A 79 -8.81 -6.48 12.51
N PHE A 80 -8.12 -7.29 11.68
CA PHE A 80 -8.44 -8.69 11.49
C PHE A 80 -8.18 -9.51 12.76
N LEU A 81 -7.00 -9.33 13.38
CA LEU A 81 -6.66 -10.00 14.65
C LEU A 81 -7.65 -9.63 15.76
N ALA A 82 -7.97 -8.34 15.89
CA ALA A 82 -8.98 -7.88 16.85
C ALA A 82 -10.36 -8.47 16.54
N GLY A 83 -10.71 -8.60 15.26
CA GLY A 83 -11.94 -9.24 14.82
C GLY A 83 -12.03 -10.71 15.20
N ILE A 84 -10.92 -11.47 15.06
CA ILE A 84 -10.83 -12.86 15.51
C ILE A 84 -11.06 -12.94 17.02
N VAL A 85 -10.32 -12.16 17.81
CA VAL A 85 -10.44 -12.17 19.28
C VAL A 85 -11.86 -11.81 19.73
N TYR A 86 -12.47 -10.81 19.10
CA TYR A 86 -13.85 -10.41 19.40
C TYR A 86 -14.85 -11.55 19.14
N GLU A 87 -14.65 -12.29 18.05
CA GLU A 87 -15.50 -13.42 17.69
C GLU A 87 -15.41 -14.57 18.70
N PHE A 88 -14.24 -14.80 19.31
CA PHE A 88 -14.09 -15.78 20.38
C PHE A 88 -14.84 -15.39 21.66
N ILE A 89 -14.99 -14.10 21.95
CA ILE A 89 -15.66 -13.60 23.16
C ILE A 89 -17.18 -13.50 22.95
N ASN A 90 -17.61 -13.04 21.78
CA ASN A 90 -19.01 -12.91 21.39
C ASN A 90 -19.20 -13.51 19.99
N PRO A 91 -19.52 -14.82 19.90
CA PRO A 91 -19.62 -15.54 18.64
C PRO A 91 -20.88 -15.09 17.90
N THR A 92 -20.77 -13.98 17.18
CA THR A 92 -21.87 -13.32 16.46
C THR A 92 -21.91 -13.68 14.99
N LEU A 93 -20.77 -14.04 14.38
CA LEU A 93 -20.70 -14.64 13.04
C LEU A 93 -21.00 -16.13 13.07
N VAL A 94 -20.55 -16.87 14.09
CA VAL A 94 -20.81 -18.33 14.18
C VAL A 94 -22.30 -18.61 14.44
N THR A 95 -22.99 -17.75 15.20
CA THR A 95 -24.44 -17.89 15.46
C THR A 95 -25.32 -17.44 14.30
N LEU A 96 -24.75 -16.78 13.29
CA LEU A 96 -25.45 -16.33 12.08
C LEU A 96 -25.44 -17.40 10.97
N LEU A 97 -24.70 -18.49 11.17
CA LEU A 97 -24.49 -19.64 10.27
C LEU A 97 -25.27 -20.85 10.80
#